data_AF-A0A9C8G6C1-F1
#
_entry.id   AF-A0A9C8G6C1-F1
#
_cell.length_a   1.000
_cell.length_b   1.000
_cell.length_c   1.000
_cell.angle_alpha   90.00
_cell.angle_beta   90.00
_cell.angle_gamma   90.00
#
_symmetry.space_group_name_H-M   'P 1'
#
loop_
_entity.id
_entity.type
_entity.pdbx_description
1 polymer ?
#
loop_
_entity_poly.entity_id
_entity_poly.type
_entity_poly.pdbx_seq_one_letter_code
_entity_poly.pdbx_strand_id
1 'polypeptide(L)'
;MRENYIVDDLTALLDVLPEDLRATLYELGRKDDLLEVILDLGRVPTARYVDTEQVLRGAEVTREEIEDVVTRLGDFDADNRAGLARTLHRIAAIR
;
A
#
# COMPACT_ATOMS: atom_id res chain seq x y z
N MET A 1 22.13 14.04 4.54
CA MET A 1 20.78 14.58 4.74
C MET A 1 19.83 13.91 3.76
N ARG A 2 19.24 12.76 4.10
CA ARG A 2 18.23 12.06 3.28
C ARG A 2 17.30 11.20 4.16
N GLU A 3 16.85 11.73 5.29
CA GLU A 3 16.06 10.94 6.26
C GLU A 3 14.62 11.45 6.44
N ASN A 4 14.29 12.64 5.92
CA ASN A 4 12.96 13.24 6.13
C ASN A 4 11.94 13.00 5.01
N TYR A 5 12.35 12.56 3.82
CA TYR A 5 11.41 12.32 2.69
C TYR A 5 10.72 10.96 2.78
N ILE A 6 11.43 9.94 3.27
CA ILE A 6 10.95 8.54 3.30
C ILE A 6 9.79 8.35 4.28
N VAL A 7 9.81 9.10 5.40
CA VAL A 7 8.78 9.01 6.45
C VAL A 7 7.47 9.66 5.99
N ASP A 8 7.54 10.67 5.13
CA ASP A 8 6.38 11.45 4.68
C ASP A 8 5.54 10.65 3.66
N ASP A 9 6.20 10.05 2.66
CA ASP A 9 5.54 9.26 1.62
C ASP A 9 4.90 7.97 2.18
N LEU A 10 5.55 7.33 3.16
CA LEU A 10 4.98 6.14 3.79
C LEU A 10 3.76 6.47 4.65
N THR A 11 3.75 7.63 5.29
CA THR A 11 2.59 8.07 6.08
C THR A 11 1.42 8.38 5.14
N ALA A 12 1.67 9.06 4.02
CA ALA A 12 0.67 9.31 2.98
C ALA A 12 0.11 7.99 2.39
N LEU A 13 0.96 6.98 2.16
CA LEU A 13 0.50 5.65 1.73
C LEU A 13 -0.42 5.00 2.77
N LEU A 14 -0.04 5.01 4.05
CA LEU A 14 -0.86 4.40 5.10
C LEU A 14 -2.23 5.10 5.23
N ASP A 15 -2.30 6.40 5.00
CA ASP A 15 -3.54 7.18 5.14
C ASP A 15 -4.59 6.90 4.06
N VAL A 16 -4.18 6.41 2.88
CA VAL A 16 -5.12 6.01 1.83
C VAL A 16 -5.67 4.60 2.01
N LEU A 17 -5.03 3.76 2.83
CA LEU A 17 -5.45 2.39 3.06
C LEU A 17 -6.75 2.29 3.87
N PRO A 18 -7.50 1.18 3.74
CA PRO A 18 -8.54 0.81 4.69
C PRO A 18 -8.03 0.80 6.14
N GLU A 19 -8.90 1.22 7.07
CA GLU A 19 -8.52 1.42 8.48
C GLU A 19 -8.01 0.14 9.14
N ASP A 20 -8.62 -1.00 8.83
CA ASP A 20 -8.22 -2.32 9.32
C ASP A 20 -6.80 -2.68 8.89
N LEU A 21 -6.45 -2.46 7.62
CA LEU A 21 -5.10 -2.75 7.12
C LEU A 21 -4.06 -1.82 7.73
N ARG A 22 -4.39 -0.54 7.86
CA ARG A 22 -3.53 0.44 8.52
C ARG A 22 -3.30 0.06 9.99
N ALA A 23 -4.35 -0.34 10.71
CA ALA A 23 -4.24 -0.79 12.09
C ALA A 23 -3.31 -2.00 12.22
N THR A 24 -3.48 -3.03 11.38
CA THR A 24 -2.59 -4.21 11.37
C THR A 24 -1.13 -3.81 11.10
N LEU A 25 -0.88 -2.91 10.14
CA LEU A 25 0.47 -2.45 9.83
C LEU A 25 1.13 -1.71 11.02
N TYR A 26 0.36 -0.90 11.75
CA TYR A 26 0.83 -0.24 12.96
C TYR A 26 1.10 -1.24 14.09
N GLU A 27 0.24 -2.24 14.28
CA GLU A 27 0.41 -3.29 15.30
C GLU A 27 1.66 -4.14 15.04
N LEU A 28 1.97 -4.42 13.76
CA LEU A 28 3.19 -5.13 13.40
C LEU A 28 4.46 -4.34 13.77
N GLY A 29 4.40 -3.00 13.80
CA GLY A 29 5.50 -2.15 14.26
C GLY A 29 6.76 -2.20 13.41
N ARG A 30 6.68 -2.73 12.18
CA ARG A 30 7.82 -2.95 11.26
C ARG A 30 7.87 -1.93 10.12
N LYS A 31 7.55 -0.67 10.40
CA LYS A 31 7.43 0.39 9.38
C LYS A 31 8.71 0.56 8.56
N ASP A 32 9.88 0.46 9.19
CA ASP A 32 11.18 0.66 8.52
C ASP A 32 11.56 -0.47 7.55
N ASP A 33 10.99 -1.65 7.74
CA ASP A 33 11.22 -2.83 6.90
C ASP A 33 10.19 -2.98 5.78
N LEU A 34 9.11 -2.16 5.80
CA LEU A 34 7.97 -2.29 4.89
C LEU A 34 8.35 -1.81 3.48
N LEU A 35 8.21 -2.69 2.50
CA LEU A 35 8.52 -2.41 1.10
C LEU A 35 7.27 -2.03 0.29
N GLU A 36 6.19 -2.82 0.40
CA GLU A 36 4.93 -2.53 -0.31
C GLU A 36 3.72 -3.17 0.38
N VAL A 37 2.53 -2.61 0.11
CA VAL A 37 1.24 -3.17 0.49
C VAL A 37 0.49 -3.55 -0.78
N ILE A 38 0.18 -4.83 -0.92
CA ILE A 38 -0.41 -5.43 -2.13
C ILE A 38 -1.91 -5.59 -1.91
N LEU A 39 -2.71 -4.95 -2.76
CA LEU A 39 -4.16 -5.04 -2.81
C LEU A 39 -4.62 -5.57 -4.17
N ASP A 40 -4.81 -6.88 -4.26
CA ASP A 40 -5.26 -7.56 -5.48
C ASP A 40 -6.71 -8.03 -5.33
N LEU A 41 -7.57 -7.65 -6.29
CA LEU A 41 -8.99 -8.04 -6.29
C LEU A 41 -9.15 -9.56 -6.18
N GLY A 42 -9.92 -10.01 -5.19
CA GLY A 42 -10.16 -11.43 -4.93
C GLY A 42 -8.98 -12.17 -4.29
N ARG A 43 -8.00 -11.44 -3.74
CA ARG A 43 -6.90 -12.01 -2.95
C ARG A 43 -6.86 -11.34 -1.58
N VAL A 44 -6.25 -12.03 -0.62
CA VAL A 44 -6.00 -11.44 0.70
C VAL A 44 -4.93 -10.34 0.60
N PRO A 45 -5.12 -9.20 1.28
CA PRO A 45 -4.15 -8.12 1.26
C PRO A 45 -2.88 -8.55 2.00
N THR A 46 -1.73 -8.18 1.44
CA THR A 46 -0.41 -8.67 1.89
C THR A 46 0.58 -7.53 1.96
N ALA A 47 1.33 -7.43 3.05
CA ALA A 47 2.49 -6.56 3.17
C ALA A 47 3.77 -7.34 2.85
N ARG A 48 4.64 -6.76 2.03
CA ARG A 48 5.99 -7.27 1.80
C ARG A 48 6.99 -6.45 2.61
N TYR A 49 7.82 -7.15 3.35
CA TYR A 49 8.95 -6.63 4.11
C TYR A 49 10.27 -7.08 3.45
N VAL A 50 11.39 -6.51 3.90
CA VAL A 50 12.74 -6.87 3.42
C VAL A 50 13.06 -8.37 3.47
N ASP A 51 12.42 -9.09 4.39
CA ASP A 51 12.72 -10.49 4.72
C ASP A 51 11.55 -11.45 4.49
N THR A 52 10.30 -10.96 4.49
CA THR A 52 9.11 -11.81 4.46
C THR A 52 7.89 -11.11 3.87
N GLU A 53 6.86 -11.88 3.58
CA GLU A 53 5.51 -11.39 3.35
C GLU A 53 4.61 -11.72 4.55
N GLN A 54 3.59 -10.89 4.76
CA GLN A 54 2.64 -10.99 5.87
C GLN A 54 1.25 -10.65 5.36
N VAL A 55 0.30 -11.59 5.57
CA VAL A 55 -1.10 -11.37 5.25
C VAL A 55 -1.70 -10.43 6.30
N LEU A 56 -2.30 -9.33 5.85
CA LEU A 56 -2.82 -8.27 6.73
C LEU A 56 -4.22 -8.58 7.27
N ARG A 57 -5.02 -9.34 6.52
CA ARG A 57 -6.29 -9.92 6.96
C ARG A 57 -6.65 -11.15 6.13
N GLY A 58 -7.52 -12.01 6.67
CA GLY A 58 -7.99 -13.21 5.97
C GLY A 58 -9.11 -12.98 4.94
N ALA A 59 -9.69 -11.76 4.87
CA ALA A 59 -10.73 -11.44 3.91
C ALA A 59 -10.12 -10.92 2.59
N GLU A 60 -10.68 -11.37 1.46
CA GLU A 60 -10.26 -10.92 0.14
C GLU A 60 -10.49 -9.40 -0.04
N VAL A 61 -9.65 -8.78 -0.85
CA VAL A 61 -9.82 -7.40 -1.29
C VAL A 61 -10.97 -7.34 -2.28
N THR A 62 -11.89 -6.42 -2.02
CA THR A 62 -13.06 -6.16 -2.86
C THR A 62 -12.79 -5.04 -3.86
N ARG A 63 -13.66 -4.93 -4.88
CA ARG A 63 -13.60 -3.85 -5.86
C ARG A 63 -13.83 -2.48 -5.24
N GLU A 64 -14.79 -2.39 -4.32
CA GLU A 64 -15.14 -1.16 -3.60
C GLU A 64 -13.93 -0.62 -2.83
N GLU A 65 -13.19 -1.48 -2.15
CA GLU A 65 -11.98 -1.07 -1.43
C GLU A 65 -10.88 -0.55 -2.36
N ILE A 66 -10.69 -1.18 -3.52
CA ILE A 66 -9.74 -0.68 -4.52
C ILE A 66 -10.19 0.69 -5.02
N GLU A 67 -11.47 0.87 -5.30
CA GLU A 67 -12.05 2.14 -5.76
C GLU A 67 -11.91 3.24 -4.68
N ASP A 68 -12.12 2.91 -3.41
CA ASP A 68 -11.93 3.81 -2.27
C ASP A 68 -10.47 4.25 -2.14
N VAL A 69 -9.52 3.30 -2.19
CA VAL A 69 -8.08 3.60 -2.13
C VAL A 69 -7.67 4.48 -3.30
N VAL A 70 -8.12 4.16 -4.52
CA VAL A 70 -7.86 4.97 -5.73
C VAL A 70 -8.45 6.38 -5.60
N THR A 71 -9.64 6.51 -5.04
CA THR A 71 -10.30 7.82 -4.83
C THR A 71 -9.55 8.67 -3.80
N ARG A 72 -9.06 8.05 -2.71
CA ARG A 72 -8.27 8.72 -1.66
C ARG A 72 -6.87 9.12 -2.13
N LEU A 73 -6.28 8.37 -3.06
CA LEU A 73 -5.02 8.73 -3.69
C LEU A 73 -5.15 10.04 -4.52
N GLY A 74 -6.32 10.33 -5.10
CA GLY A 74 -6.52 11.52 -5.94
C GLY A 74 -5.76 11.46 -7.28
N ASP A 75 -5.57 12.62 -7.94
CA ASP A 75 -4.69 12.75 -9.12
C ASP A 75 -3.22 12.67 -8.67
N PHE A 76 -2.72 11.45 -8.46
CA PHE A 76 -1.28 11.19 -8.39
C PHE A 76 -0.66 11.61 -9.74
N ASP A 77 0.07 12.73 -9.71
CA ASP A 77 0.70 13.34 -10.87
C ASP A 77 1.60 12.33 -11.62
N ALA A 78 1.74 12.55 -12.93
CA ALA A 78 2.19 11.56 -13.90
C ALA A 78 3.58 10.93 -13.63
N ASP A 79 4.37 11.48 -12.71
CA ASP A 79 5.73 11.02 -12.39
C ASP A 79 5.78 9.79 -11.46
N ASN A 80 4.72 9.52 -10.69
CA ASN A 80 4.65 8.30 -9.86
C ASN A 80 4.06 7.09 -10.61
N ARG A 81 3.83 7.21 -11.93
CA ARG A 81 3.30 6.14 -12.82
C ARG A 81 4.38 5.23 -13.42
N ALA A 82 5.46 4.93 -12.70
CA ALA A 82 6.36 3.84 -13.10
C ALA A 82 5.81 2.42 -12.80
N GLY A 83 4.48 2.25 -12.64
CA GLY A 83 3.85 0.95 -12.37
C GLY A 83 2.46 0.69 -12.94
N LEU A 84 1.82 1.64 -13.65
CA LEU A 84 0.45 1.46 -14.16
C LEU A 84 0.42 1.34 -15.70
N ALA A 85 1.04 0.29 -16.22
CA ALA A 85 0.82 -0.14 -17.59
C ALA A 85 -0.21 -1.28 -17.64
N ARG A 86 -1.50 -0.87 -17.68
CA ARG A 86 -2.70 -1.62 -18.09
C ARG A 86 -3.07 -2.87 -17.26
N THR A 87 -4.30 -2.84 -16.75
CA THR A 87 -4.93 -3.76 -15.76
C THR A 87 -4.41 -3.54 -14.33
N LEU A 88 -5.25 -2.91 -13.50
CA LEU A 88 -5.04 -2.72 -12.06
C LEU A 88 -4.82 -4.08 -11.36
N HIS A 89 -3.57 -4.47 -11.12
CA HIS A 89 -3.19 -5.65 -10.31
C HIS A 89 -1.87 -5.44 -9.54
N ARG A 90 -1.52 -4.19 -9.23
CA ARG A 90 -0.45 -3.86 -8.28
C ARG A 90 -0.40 -2.35 -8.05
N ILE A 91 -0.73 -1.93 -6.84
CA ILE A 91 -0.24 -0.65 -6.32
C ILE A 91 1.07 -1.00 -5.62
N ALA A 92 2.18 -0.80 -6.33
CA ALA A 92 3.51 -0.93 -5.76
C ALA A 92 4.06 0.49 -5.55
N ALA A 93 4.27 0.88 -4.31
CA ALA A 93 5.11 2.04 -4.03
C ALA A 93 6.56 1.58 -4.18
N ILE A 94 7.16 1.82 -5.35
CA ILE A 94 8.58 1.56 -5.58
C ILE A 94 9.25 2.86 -6.02
N ARG A 95 10.14 3.34 -5.14
CA ARG A 95 11.25 4.30 -5.25
C ARG A 95 11.04 5.66 -5.92
#